data_AF-A0A7Y6UHY3-F1
#
_entry.id   AF-A0A7Y6UHY3-F1
#
_cell.length_a   1.000
_cell.length_b   1.000
_cell.length_c   1.000
_cell.angle_alpha   90.00
_cell.angle_beta   90.00
_cell.angle_gamma   90.00
#
_symmetry.space_group_name_H-M   'P 1'
#
loop_
_entity.id
_entity.type
_entity.pdbx_description
1 polymer ?
#
loop_
_entity_poly.entity_id
_entity_poly.type
_entity_poly.pdbx_seq_one_letter_code
_entity_poly.pdbx_strand_id
1 'polypeptide(L)'
;MTMHLRTILLLSLLGACVGAPPESTGGNGGGGGGGGGGGGGGGEGSGSGGGGGGGGGSVTATQFLAQINQGFCTQAFMCQSSFPTDQGVTFAEAFGASVSECVSDGEQYDMPAQVEAAITAGRIRFNGNDAAACLAGMTFPACTQFWADGPSFPAACDTALVGTIADGGTCAIDYECSNGQSYCDPTTNKCTVDTGARTAPAYEEWVLRSVLRD
;
A
#
# COMPACT_ATOMS: atom_id res chain seq x y z
N MET A 1 16.20 -26.18 -17.29
CA MET A 1 15.19 -25.12 -17.43
C MET A 1 15.92 -23.81 -17.28
N THR A 2 16.27 -23.22 -18.42
CA THR A 2 17.08 -22.01 -18.57
C THR A 2 16.18 -20.80 -18.32
N MET A 3 16.40 -20.10 -17.20
CA MET A 3 15.82 -18.77 -16.97
C MET A 3 16.28 -17.84 -18.08
N HIS A 4 15.37 -17.50 -18.98
CA HIS A 4 15.56 -16.40 -19.92
C HIS A 4 15.45 -15.09 -19.14
N LEU A 5 16.62 -14.66 -18.66
CA LEU A 5 16.97 -13.28 -18.37
C LEU A 5 16.51 -12.44 -19.56
N ARG A 6 15.33 -11.83 -19.45
CA ARG A 6 14.81 -10.91 -20.46
C ARG A 6 15.71 -9.68 -20.44
N THR A 7 16.64 -9.71 -21.37
CA THR A 7 17.38 -8.60 -21.94
C THR A 7 16.49 -7.37 -22.00
N ILE A 8 16.64 -6.47 -21.02
CA ILE A 8 16.28 -5.06 -21.17
C ILE A 8 17.23 -4.53 -22.24
N LEU A 9 16.76 -4.62 -23.49
CA LEU A 9 17.39 -4.00 -24.63
C LEU A 9 17.20 -2.49 -24.46
N LEU A 10 18.14 -1.87 -23.74
CA LEU A 10 18.45 -0.44 -23.82
C LEU A 10 18.87 -0.13 -25.26
N LEU A 11 17.88 0.00 -26.15
CA LEU A 11 18.07 0.53 -27.48
C LEU A 11 18.12 2.06 -27.36
N SER A 12 19.27 2.55 -26.94
CA SER A 12 19.65 3.96 -26.93
C SER A 12 19.68 4.50 -28.35
N LEU A 13 18.52 4.90 -28.88
CA LEU A 13 18.43 5.73 -30.07
C LEU A 13 18.92 7.13 -29.73
N LEU A 14 20.14 7.42 -30.20
CA LEU A 14 20.64 8.78 -30.38
C LEU A 14 19.65 9.58 -31.25
N GLY A 15 18.89 10.47 -30.62
CA GLY A 15 18.21 11.58 -31.27
C GLY A 15 18.84 12.89 -30.79
N ALA A 16 19.86 13.36 -31.49
CA ALA A 16 20.45 14.67 -31.27
C ALA A 16 19.47 15.75 -31.78
N CYS A 17 18.82 16.47 -30.86
CA CYS A 17 18.16 17.74 -31.15
C CYS A 17 18.82 18.81 -30.26
N VAL A 18 19.72 19.57 -30.88
CA VAL A 18 20.35 20.76 -30.31
C VAL A 18 19.30 21.86 -30.25
N GLY A 19 18.84 22.20 -29.04
CA GLY A 19 18.00 23.36 -28.75
C GLY A 19 18.61 24.14 -27.59
N ALA A 20 19.00 25.39 -27.84
CA ALA A 20 19.71 26.26 -26.91
C ALA A 20 18.91 26.60 -25.64
N PRO A 21 19.52 26.68 -24.45
CA PRO A 21 18.86 27.21 -23.26
C PRO A 21 18.86 28.76 -23.27
N PRO A 22 17.75 29.42 -22.87
CA PRO A 22 17.79 30.81 -22.45
C PRO A 22 18.51 30.96 -21.09
N GLU A 23 19.39 31.95 -21.04
CA GLU A 23 20.13 32.41 -19.87
C GLU A 23 19.15 32.87 -18.78
N SER A 24 19.14 32.21 -17.61
CA SER A 24 18.43 32.72 -16.44
C SER A 24 19.43 33.39 -15.50
N THR A 25 19.32 34.71 -15.50
CA THR A 25 20.10 35.70 -14.77
C THR A 25 20.04 35.49 -13.26
N GLY A 26 21.11 35.89 -12.59
CA GLY A 26 21.40 35.65 -11.19
C GLY A 26 20.41 36.20 -10.16
N GLY A 27 20.53 35.65 -8.96
CA GLY A 27 19.92 36.16 -7.74
C GLY A 27 20.85 35.88 -6.55
N ASN A 28 21.75 36.82 -6.28
CA ASN A 28 22.49 36.88 -5.01
C ASN A 28 21.56 37.39 -3.90
N GLY A 29 21.55 36.70 -2.76
CA GLY A 29 21.05 37.17 -1.48
C GLY A 29 21.10 36.01 -0.48
N GLY A 30 21.67 36.07 0.71
CA GLY A 30 22.04 37.21 1.54
C GLY A 30 21.38 37.03 2.92
N GLY A 31 22.18 36.85 3.97
CA GLY A 31 21.78 36.89 5.38
C GLY A 31 21.14 35.59 5.91
N GLY A 32 21.31 35.17 7.15
CA GLY A 32 21.96 35.77 8.31
C GLY A 32 21.32 35.19 9.58
N GLY A 33 22.14 34.91 10.61
CA GLY A 33 21.81 35.18 12.01
C GLY A 33 21.04 34.15 12.85
N GLY A 34 21.52 34.02 14.10
CA GLY A 34 20.76 33.66 15.32
C GLY A 34 20.57 32.15 15.53
N GLY A 35 21.06 31.52 16.60
CA GLY A 35 20.77 31.81 18.01
C GLY A 35 19.42 31.16 18.36
N GLY A 36 19.22 30.34 19.38
CA GLY A 36 20.03 29.81 20.48
C GLY A 36 19.08 29.01 21.38
N GLY A 37 19.64 28.19 22.27
CA GLY A 37 19.08 27.88 23.59
C GLY A 37 17.77 27.08 23.73
N GLY A 38 17.82 26.07 24.60
CA GLY A 38 16.83 25.96 25.68
C GLY A 38 16.16 24.61 25.88
N GLY A 39 16.39 24.03 27.08
CA GLY A 39 15.47 23.17 27.83
C GLY A 39 15.35 21.72 27.35
N GLY A 40 15.71 20.67 28.09
CA GLY A 40 15.66 20.54 29.55
C GLY A 40 14.21 20.38 30.01
N GLY A 41 13.73 19.13 30.10
CA GLY A 41 12.38 18.83 30.59
C GLY A 41 12.12 17.33 30.65
N GLY A 42 12.60 16.69 31.71
CA GLY A 42 12.13 15.37 32.11
C GLY A 42 10.68 15.45 32.60
N GLY A 43 9.89 14.46 32.22
CA GLY A 43 8.50 14.31 32.63
C GLY A 43 8.14 12.84 32.67
N GLU A 44 8.43 12.21 33.79
CA GLU A 44 7.90 10.89 34.17
C GLU A 44 6.41 11.09 34.52
N GLY A 45 5.54 10.91 33.53
CA GLY A 45 4.09 10.99 33.67
C GLY A 45 3.46 9.61 33.66
N SER A 46 3.45 8.94 34.81
CA SER A 46 2.61 7.76 35.06
C SER A 46 1.15 8.20 35.17
N GLY A 47 0.49 8.38 34.03
CA GLY A 47 -0.92 8.75 33.92
C GLY A 47 -1.81 7.54 33.64
N SER A 48 -2.13 6.78 34.69
CA SER A 48 -3.26 5.83 34.66
C SER A 48 -4.55 6.59 34.93
N GLY A 49 -5.36 6.80 33.90
CA GLY A 49 -6.69 7.38 33.98
C GLY A 49 -7.23 7.54 32.56
N GLY A 50 -8.48 7.31 32.23
CA GLY A 50 -9.69 6.99 32.96
C GLY A 50 -10.76 7.02 31.86
N GLY A 51 -11.68 6.07 31.86
CA GLY A 51 -12.57 5.84 30.73
C GLY A 51 -13.51 7.00 30.39
N GLY A 52 -14.19 6.84 29.26
CA GLY A 52 -15.40 7.59 28.95
C GLY A 52 -15.57 7.91 27.48
N GLY A 53 -16.60 7.32 26.87
CA GLY A 53 -17.24 7.88 25.68
C GLY A 53 -17.04 7.09 24.41
N GLY A 54 -17.88 6.07 24.20
CA GLY A 54 -18.08 5.42 22.91
C GLY A 54 -18.66 6.42 21.89
N GLY A 55 -17.80 7.25 21.32
CA GLY A 55 -17.97 7.78 19.99
C GLY A 55 -17.08 6.94 19.10
N GLY A 56 -17.61 5.83 18.57
CA GLY A 56 -16.95 5.04 17.55
C GLY A 56 -16.76 5.92 16.32
N GLY A 57 -15.70 6.73 16.31
CA GLY A 57 -15.29 7.48 15.14
C GLY A 57 -15.00 6.45 14.07
N SER A 58 -15.85 6.40 13.05
CA SER A 58 -15.64 5.54 11.89
C SER A 58 -14.25 5.82 11.33
N VAL A 59 -13.42 4.78 11.23
CA VAL A 59 -12.11 4.84 10.57
C VAL A 59 -12.33 5.34 9.15
N THR A 60 -11.49 6.24 8.63
CA THR A 60 -11.58 6.66 7.21
C THR A 60 -11.00 5.59 6.28
N ALA A 61 -11.31 5.62 4.99
CA ALA A 61 -10.74 4.65 4.05
C ALA A 61 -9.21 4.74 3.99
N THR A 62 -8.67 5.97 4.00
CA THR A 62 -7.22 6.21 4.10
C THR A 62 -6.62 5.58 5.36
N GLN A 63 -7.24 5.79 6.54
CA GLN A 63 -6.75 5.22 7.80
C GLN A 63 -6.87 3.69 7.84
N PHE A 64 -7.88 3.15 7.16
CA PHE A 64 -8.10 1.71 7.05
C PHE A 64 -6.98 1.04 6.25
N LEU A 65 -6.69 1.54 5.04
CA LEU A 65 -5.61 1.03 4.19
C LEU A 65 -4.23 1.19 4.86
N ALA A 66 -3.95 2.34 5.46
CA ALA A 66 -2.69 2.58 6.16
C ALA A 66 -2.48 1.60 7.34
N GLN A 67 -3.53 1.28 8.10
CA GLN A 67 -3.41 0.33 9.22
C GLN A 67 -3.26 -1.12 8.76
N ILE A 68 -3.90 -1.51 7.65
CA ILE A 68 -3.66 -2.81 7.00
C ILE A 68 -2.18 -2.93 6.62
N ASN A 69 -1.65 -1.95 5.89
CA ASN A 69 -0.25 -1.94 5.46
C ASN A 69 0.71 -1.96 6.65
N GLN A 70 0.43 -1.15 7.68
CA GLN A 70 1.22 -1.15 8.91
C GLN A 70 1.24 -2.53 9.57
N GLY A 71 0.10 -3.19 9.71
CA GLY A 71 0.01 -4.53 10.31
C GLY A 71 0.81 -5.56 9.52
N PHE A 72 0.59 -5.60 8.20
CA PHE A 72 1.28 -6.52 7.30
C PHE A 72 2.80 -6.30 7.32
N CYS A 73 3.27 -5.07 7.11
CA CYS A 73 4.69 -4.74 7.09
C CYS A 73 5.36 -5.02 8.45
N THR A 74 4.69 -4.71 9.56
CA THR A 74 5.21 -5.03 10.90
C THR A 74 5.41 -6.54 11.06
N GLN A 75 4.43 -7.35 10.64
CA GLN A 75 4.53 -8.80 10.71
C GLN A 75 5.61 -9.34 9.77
N ALA A 76 5.70 -8.82 8.55
CA ALA A 76 6.73 -9.22 7.58
C ALA A 76 8.14 -9.02 8.14
N PHE A 77 8.42 -7.85 8.73
CA PHE A 77 9.72 -7.57 9.37
C PHE A 77 9.95 -8.41 10.62
N MET A 78 8.92 -8.70 11.41
CA MET A 78 9.01 -9.65 12.52
C MET A 78 9.41 -11.05 12.05
N CYS A 79 8.91 -11.45 10.88
CA CYS A 79 9.13 -12.76 10.29
C CYS A 79 10.29 -12.82 9.28
N GLN A 80 11.06 -11.73 9.13
CA GLN A 80 12.12 -11.58 8.13
C GLN A 80 13.11 -12.76 8.09
N SER A 81 13.47 -13.33 9.24
CA SER A 81 14.41 -14.45 9.34
C SER A 81 13.90 -15.77 8.73
N SER A 82 12.59 -15.88 8.54
CA SER A 82 11.91 -17.04 7.94
C SER A 82 11.50 -16.82 6.49
N PHE A 83 11.84 -15.66 5.91
CA PHE A 83 11.46 -15.32 4.56
C PHE A 83 12.02 -16.33 3.54
N PRO A 84 11.18 -16.87 2.64
CA PRO A 84 11.61 -17.83 1.63
C PRO A 84 12.53 -17.17 0.60
N THR A 85 13.72 -17.72 0.41
CA THR A 85 14.74 -17.21 -0.54
C THR A 85 14.85 -18.07 -1.80
N ASP A 86 14.07 -19.14 -1.89
CA ASP A 86 14.03 -20.06 -3.02
C ASP A 86 13.47 -19.42 -4.31
N GLN A 87 12.75 -18.30 -4.19
CA GLN A 87 12.24 -17.50 -5.31
C GLN A 87 13.30 -16.55 -5.91
N GLY A 88 14.51 -16.50 -5.39
CA GLY A 88 15.60 -15.67 -5.92
C GLY A 88 15.42 -14.16 -5.67
N VAL A 89 14.52 -13.79 -4.76
CA VAL A 89 14.36 -12.42 -4.24
C VAL A 89 14.83 -12.39 -2.79
N THR A 90 15.49 -11.30 -2.40
CA THR A 90 15.83 -11.03 -1.01
C THR A 90 14.67 -10.34 -0.31
N PHE A 91 14.62 -10.44 1.02
CA PHE A 91 13.61 -9.74 1.81
C PHE A 91 13.62 -8.22 1.55
N ALA A 92 14.81 -7.62 1.45
CA ALA A 92 14.96 -6.18 1.25
C ALA A 92 14.49 -5.73 -0.15
N GLU A 93 14.60 -6.59 -1.17
CA GLU A 93 14.04 -6.32 -2.49
C GLU A 93 12.50 -6.42 -2.48
N ALA A 94 11.92 -7.27 -1.63
CA ALA A 94 10.49 -7.49 -1.56
C ALA A 94 9.75 -6.48 -0.67
N PHE A 95 10.35 -6.05 0.44
CA PHE A 95 9.71 -5.23 1.48
C PHE A 95 10.48 -3.95 1.83
N GLY A 96 11.56 -3.64 1.13
CA GLY A 96 12.45 -2.54 1.48
C GLY A 96 13.32 -2.82 2.72
N ALA A 97 14.06 -1.81 3.15
CA ALA A 97 14.99 -1.90 4.26
C ALA A 97 14.35 -1.65 5.64
N SER A 98 13.11 -1.15 5.69
CA SER A 98 12.42 -0.80 6.93
C SER A 98 10.91 -0.95 6.83
N VAL A 99 10.23 -1.11 7.98
CA VAL A 99 8.76 -1.11 8.05
C VAL A 99 8.17 0.16 7.42
N SER A 100 8.79 1.32 7.62
CA SER A 100 8.32 2.58 7.02
C SER A 100 8.42 2.61 5.50
N GLU A 101 9.44 1.98 4.92
CA GLU A 101 9.59 1.87 3.46
C GLU A 101 8.52 0.93 2.90
N CYS A 102 8.34 -0.25 3.52
CA CYS A 102 7.26 -1.19 3.19
C CYS A 102 5.87 -0.52 3.23
N VAL A 103 5.58 0.27 4.27
CA VAL A 103 4.29 0.97 4.39
C VAL A 103 4.15 2.05 3.32
N SER A 104 5.21 2.82 3.04
CA SER A 104 5.19 3.83 1.99
C SER A 104 4.93 3.24 0.60
N ASP A 105 5.53 2.09 0.30
CA ASP A 105 5.31 1.37 -0.95
C ASP A 105 3.87 0.85 -1.05
N GLY A 106 3.35 0.30 0.06
CA GLY A 106 1.93 -0.10 0.17
C GLY A 106 0.97 1.07 -0.05
N GLU A 107 1.23 2.24 0.53
CA GLU A 107 0.42 3.44 0.30
C GLU A 107 0.47 3.93 -1.15
N GLN A 108 1.63 3.82 -1.81
CA GLN A 108 1.76 4.15 -3.23
C GLN A 108 0.95 3.19 -4.10
N TYR A 109 0.95 1.90 -3.77
CA TYR A 109 0.17 0.87 -4.46
C TYR A 109 -1.34 1.04 -4.25
N ASP A 110 -1.77 1.28 -3.00
CA ASP A 110 -3.19 1.37 -2.66
C ASP A 110 -3.84 2.68 -3.12
N MET A 111 -3.04 3.71 -3.40
CA MET A 111 -3.49 4.99 -3.90
C MET A 111 -4.65 5.58 -3.05
N PRO A 112 -4.49 5.76 -1.73
CA PRO A 112 -5.59 6.09 -0.82
C PRO A 112 -6.33 7.38 -1.22
N ALA A 113 -5.61 8.37 -1.78
CA ALA A 113 -6.23 9.58 -2.31
C ALA A 113 -7.21 9.31 -3.48
N GLN A 114 -6.90 8.34 -4.34
CA GLN A 114 -7.80 7.93 -5.43
C GLN A 114 -8.97 7.10 -4.90
N VAL A 115 -8.76 6.29 -3.86
CA VAL A 115 -9.84 5.56 -3.18
C VAL A 115 -10.85 6.55 -2.59
N GLU A 116 -10.42 7.58 -1.86
CA GLU A 116 -11.32 8.62 -1.31
C GLU A 116 -12.08 9.37 -2.42
N ALA A 117 -11.41 9.66 -3.54
CA ALA A 117 -12.04 10.28 -4.70
C ALA A 117 -13.10 9.36 -5.34
N ALA A 118 -12.82 8.06 -5.44
CA ALA A 118 -13.74 7.06 -5.97
C ALA A 118 -14.94 6.81 -5.03
N ILE A 119 -14.75 6.86 -3.70
CA ILE A 119 -15.83 6.85 -2.71
C ILE A 119 -16.75 8.06 -2.92
N THR A 120 -16.15 9.26 -3.04
CA THR A 120 -16.90 10.51 -3.30
C THR A 120 -17.69 10.44 -4.61
N ALA A 121 -17.13 9.78 -5.63
CA ALA A 121 -17.77 9.56 -6.93
C ALA A 121 -18.82 8.42 -6.93
N GLY A 122 -19.01 7.70 -5.82
CA GLY A 122 -19.94 6.57 -5.73
C GLY A 122 -19.47 5.30 -6.46
N ARG A 123 -18.18 5.23 -6.83
CA ARG A 123 -17.55 4.07 -7.49
C ARG A 123 -17.04 3.03 -6.49
N ILE A 124 -16.94 3.42 -5.23
CA ILE A 124 -16.62 2.57 -4.09
C ILE A 124 -17.63 2.89 -2.97
N ARG A 125 -18.10 1.85 -2.29
CA ARG A 125 -18.86 1.96 -1.04
C ARG A 125 -17.93 1.64 0.12
N PHE A 126 -17.78 2.58 1.04
CA PHE A 126 -16.97 2.39 2.25
C PHE A 126 -17.86 2.30 3.49
N ASN A 127 -17.63 1.30 4.34
CA ASN A 127 -18.28 1.15 5.64
C ASN A 127 -17.23 1.22 6.75
N GLY A 128 -17.13 2.38 7.40
CA GLY A 128 -16.14 2.60 8.46
C GLY A 128 -16.33 1.75 9.73
N ASN A 129 -17.53 1.21 9.99
CA ASN A 129 -17.76 0.29 11.10
C ASN A 129 -17.19 -1.10 10.78
N ASP A 130 -17.45 -1.58 9.56
CA ASP A 130 -16.91 -2.85 9.08
C ASP A 130 -15.38 -2.77 8.93
N ALA A 131 -14.85 -1.63 8.48
CA ALA A 131 -13.42 -1.34 8.46
C ALA A 131 -12.80 -1.41 9.87
N ALA A 132 -13.44 -0.81 10.88
CA ALA A 132 -12.96 -0.89 12.26
C ALA A 132 -13.01 -2.33 12.80
N ALA A 133 -14.10 -3.07 12.53
CA ALA A 133 -14.23 -4.47 12.91
C ALA A 133 -13.21 -5.37 12.18
N CYS A 134 -12.92 -5.07 10.92
CA CYS A 134 -11.90 -5.73 10.11
C CYS A 134 -10.52 -5.59 10.76
N LEU A 135 -10.09 -4.36 11.06
CA LEU A 135 -8.82 -4.10 11.71
C LEU A 135 -8.71 -4.77 13.08
N ALA A 136 -9.79 -4.78 13.86
CA ALA A 136 -9.80 -5.39 15.19
C ALA A 136 -9.77 -6.93 15.16
N GLY A 137 -10.31 -7.54 14.10
CA GLY A 137 -10.38 -9.00 13.94
C GLY A 137 -9.25 -9.61 13.11
N MET A 138 -8.44 -8.78 12.45
CA MET A 138 -7.30 -9.25 11.67
C MET A 138 -6.29 -9.97 12.55
N THR A 139 -5.84 -11.15 12.13
CA THR A 139 -4.84 -11.92 12.86
C THR A 139 -3.69 -12.32 11.93
N PHE A 140 -2.50 -12.43 12.51
CA PHE A 140 -1.30 -12.86 11.79
C PHE A 140 -0.85 -14.20 12.34
N PRO A 141 -0.58 -15.20 11.49
CA PRO A 141 -0.10 -16.50 11.93
C PRO A 141 1.38 -16.41 12.36
N ALA A 142 1.90 -17.51 12.91
CA ALA A 142 3.32 -17.62 13.22
C ALA A 142 4.18 -17.48 11.96
N CYS A 143 5.44 -17.03 12.12
CA CYS A 143 6.32 -16.74 10.98
C CYS A 143 6.57 -17.91 10.02
N THR A 144 6.53 -19.15 10.51
CA THR A 144 6.63 -20.35 9.66
C THR A 144 5.45 -20.53 8.71
N GLN A 145 4.31 -19.92 9.04
CA GLN A 145 3.06 -19.99 8.28
C GLN A 145 2.74 -18.67 7.56
N PHE A 146 3.23 -17.54 8.08
CA PHE A 146 2.95 -16.21 7.53
C PHE A 146 3.20 -16.09 6.02
N TRP A 147 4.28 -16.66 5.52
CA TRP A 147 4.61 -16.60 4.09
C TRP A 147 3.73 -17.48 3.20
N ALA A 148 3.05 -18.47 3.76
CA ALA A 148 2.19 -19.41 3.05
C ALA A 148 0.70 -19.12 3.22
N ASP A 149 0.31 -18.58 4.38
CA ASP A 149 -1.09 -18.40 4.76
C ASP A 149 -1.47 -16.90 4.76
N GLY A 150 -0.50 -16.00 4.96
CA GLY A 150 -0.77 -14.58 5.11
C GLY A 150 -1.57 -14.25 6.39
N PRO A 151 -2.03 -13.00 6.55
CA PRO A 151 -2.99 -12.65 7.59
C PRO A 151 -4.35 -13.29 7.33
N SER A 152 -5.10 -13.57 8.40
CA SER A 152 -6.51 -13.96 8.32
C SER A 152 -7.40 -12.76 8.56
N PHE A 153 -8.36 -12.55 7.66
CA PHE A 153 -9.30 -11.45 7.67
C PHE A 153 -10.67 -11.92 8.19
N PRO A 154 -11.32 -11.17 9.09
CA PRO A 154 -12.71 -11.42 9.41
C PRO A 154 -13.61 -10.98 8.26
N ALA A 155 -14.81 -11.58 8.15
CA ALA A 155 -15.81 -11.25 7.12
C ALA A 155 -16.23 -9.77 7.05
N ALA A 156 -15.90 -8.96 8.06
CA ALA A 156 -16.11 -7.51 8.01
C ALA A 156 -15.19 -6.81 6.98
N CYS A 157 -14.07 -7.42 6.60
CA CYS A 157 -13.16 -6.86 5.60
C CYS A 157 -13.78 -6.85 4.21
N ASP A 158 -14.59 -7.87 3.87
CA ASP A 158 -15.32 -7.99 2.60
C ASP A 158 -16.28 -6.83 2.33
N THR A 159 -16.80 -6.21 3.39
CA THR A 159 -17.81 -5.15 3.29
C THR A 159 -17.28 -3.77 3.67
N ALA A 160 -16.03 -3.68 4.13
CA ALA A 160 -15.38 -2.43 4.50
C ALA A 160 -15.18 -1.51 3.29
N LEU A 161 -14.73 -2.04 2.15
CA LEU A 161 -14.37 -1.27 0.95
C LEU A 161 -14.79 -2.02 -0.32
N VAL A 162 -15.98 -1.71 -0.86
CA VAL A 162 -16.62 -2.50 -1.94
C VAL A 162 -16.75 -1.67 -3.21
N GLY A 163 -16.12 -2.10 -4.30
CA GLY A 163 -16.29 -1.51 -5.63
C GLY A 163 -17.73 -1.63 -6.15
N THR A 164 -18.12 -0.73 -7.06
CA THR A 164 -19.46 -0.72 -7.66
C THR A 164 -19.46 -0.93 -9.17
N ILE A 165 -18.27 -1.01 -9.79
CA ILE A 165 -18.10 -1.18 -11.24
C ILE A 165 -18.08 -2.67 -11.58
N ALA A 166 -19.06 -3.12 -12.36
CA ALA A 166 -19.11 -4.49 -12.85
C ALA A 166 -17.98 -4.79 -13.87
N ASP A 167 -17.68 -6.07 -14.06
CA ASP A 167 -16.70 -6.54 -15.04
C ASP A 167 -17.00 -6.01 -16.45
N GLY A 168 -15.97 -5.52 -17.13
CA GLY A 168 -16.03 -4.81 -18.42
C GLY A 168 -16.34 -3.31 -18.31
N GLY A 169 -16.74 -2.82 -17.13
CA GLY A 169 -16.96 -1.41 -16.85
C GLY A 169 -15.65 -0.64 -16.67
N THR A 170 -15.69 0.67 -16.97
CA THR A 170 -14.51 1.54 -16.84
C THR A 170 -14.11 1.70 -15.38
N CYS A 171 -12.82 1.55 -15.08
CA CYS A 171 -12.21 1.70 -13.75
C CYS A 171 -10.98 2.61 -13.85
N ALA A 172 -10.51 3.11 -12.70
CA ALA A 172 -9.25 3.83 -12.55
C ALA A 172 -8.27 3.11 -11.60
N ILE A 173 -8.81 2.41 -10.60
CA ILE A 173 -8.07 1.63 -9.61
C ILE A 173 -8.80 0.32 -9.34
N ASP A 174 -8.07 -0.69 -8.84
CA ASP A 174 -8.59 -2.04 -8.59
C ASP A 174 -9.81 -2.04 -7.67
N TYR A 175 -9.78 -1.18 -6.63
CA TYR A 175 -10.84 -1.07 -5.62
C TYR A 175 -12.22 -0.68 -6.17
N GLU A 176 -12.31 -0.15 -7.39
CA GLU A 176 -13.60 0.22 -7.99
C GLU A 176 -14.39 -0.99 -8.51
N CYS A 177 -13.74 -2.13 -8.72
CA CYS A 177 -14.37 -3.31 -9.28
C CYS A 177 -15.26 -4.04 -8.25
N SER A 178 -16.50 -4.34 -8.63
CA SER A 178 -17.49 -4.93 -7.71
C SER A 178 -17.28 -6.43 -7.47
N ASN A 179 -16.58 -7.10 -8.37
CA ASN A 179 -16.18 -8.49 -8.22
C ASN A 179 -14.82 -8.50 -7.51
N GLY A 180 -14.73 -9.14 -6.34
CA GLY A 180 -13.49 -9.21 -5.57
C GLY A 180 -12.34 -9.90 -6.32
N GLN A 181 -12.63 -10.73 -7.33
CA GLN A 181 -11.62 -11.36 -8.20
C GLN A 181 -11.22 -10.50 -9.39
N SER A 182 -11.81 -9.32 -9.55
CA SER A 182 -11.47 -8.42 -10.65
C SER A 182 -10.44 -7.39 -10.25
N TYR A 183 -9.77 -6.84 -11.25
CA TYR A 183 -8.81 -5.75 -11.12
C TYR A 183 -9.06 -4.72 -12.21
N CYS A 184 -8.49 -3.53 -12.06
CA CYS A 184 -8.52 -2.52 -13.08
C CYS A 184 -7.38 -2.73 -14.08
N ASP A 185 -7.71 -3.23 -15.27
CA ASP A 185 -6.70 -3.48 -16.28
C ASP A 185 -6.07 -2.17 -16.77
N PRO A 186 -4.75 -1.95 -16.60
CA PRO A 186 -4.13 -0.66 -16.92
C PRO A 186 -4.03 -0.37 -18.42
N THR A 187 -4.23 -1.38 -19.27
CA THR A 187 -4.23 -1.23 -20.73
C THR A 187 -5.60 -0.81 -21.24
N THR A 188 -6.66 -1.42 -20.69
CA THR A 188 -8.04 -1.20 -21.15
C THR A 188 -8.85 -0.25 -20.27
N ASN A 189 -8.36 0.05 -19.06
CA ASN A 189 -9.07 0.75 -17.97
C ASN A 189 -10.44 0.12 -17.69
N LYS A 190 -10.49 -1.22 -17.65
CA LYS A 190 -11.71 -1.97 -17.40
C LYS A 190 -11.54 -2.99 -16.29
N CYS A 191 -12.60 -3.15 -15.48
CA CYS A 191 -12.67 -4.22 -14.51
C CYS A 191 -12.61 -5.56 -15.23
N THR A 192 -11.57 -6.34 -14.95
CA THR A 192 -11.30 -7.61 -15.63
C THR A 192 -11.14 -8.69 -14.59
N VAL A 193 -11.86 -9.81 -14.75
CA VAL A 193 -11.74 -10.97 -13.85
C VAL A 193 -10.34 -11.53 -13.99
N ASP A 194 -9.66 -11.68 -12.85
CA ASP A 194 -8.40 -12.36 -12.80
C ASP A 194 -8.61 -13.87 -12.94
N THR A 195 -8.23 -14.42 -14.09
CA THR A 195 -8.33 -15.86 -14.37
C THR A 195 -7.07 -16.63 -13.96
N GLY A 196 -6.18 -16.02 -13.18
CA GLY A 196 -4.86 -16.58 -12.83
C GLY A 196 -3.85 -16.54 -13.97
N ALA A 197 -4.18 -15.87 -15.08
CA ALA A 197 -3.33 -15.77 -16.27
C ALA A 197 -2.38 -14.57 -16.24
N ARG A 198 -2.53 -13.66 -15.28
CA ARG A 198 -1.52 -12.62 -15.07
C ARG A 198 -0.26 -13.30 -14.57
N THR A 199 0.78 -13.35 -15.40
CA THR A 199 2.16 -13.44 -14.91
C THR A 199 2.47 -12.13 -14.21
N ALA A 200 1.90 -11.94 -13.03
CA ALA A 200 2.27 -10.84 -12.16
C ALA A 200 3.74 -11.04 -11.74
N PRO A 201 4.49 -9.96 -11.45
CA PRO A 201 5.73 -10.10 -10.71
C PRO A 201 5.39 -10.85 -9.40
N ALA A 202 6.07 -11.97 -9.17
CA ALA A 202 5.60 -13.09 -8.36
C ALA A 202 5.42 -12.86 -6.85
N TYR A 203 5.41 -11.62 -6.34
CA TYR A 203 5.44 -11.35 -4.89
C TYR A 203 4.41 -10.31 -4.38
N GLU A 204 4.09 -9.24 -5.12
CA GLU A 204 3.10 -8.24 -4.65
C GLU A 204 1.67 -8.82 -4.62
N GLU A 205 1.43 -9.81 -5.46
CA GLU A 205 0.17 -10.51 -5.53
C GLU A 205 -0.11 -11.34 -4.27
N TRP A 206 0.90 -11.85 -3.57
CA TRP A 206 0.69 -12.60 -2.33
C TRP A 206 0.24 -11.72 -1.17
N VAL A 207 0.87 -10.56 -1.02
CA VAL A 207 0.59 -9.62 0.08
C VAL A 207 -0.79 -9.03 -0.07
N LEU A 208 -1.17 -8.55 -1.25
CA LEU A 208 -2.46 -7.89 -1.45
C LEU A 208 -3.61 -8.84 -1.80
N ARG A 209 -3.36 -10.03 -2.38
CA ARG A 209 -4.42 -11.03 -2.55
C ARG A 209 -4.81 -11.73 -1.26
N SER A 210 -3.87 -12.02 -0.35
CA SER A 210 -4.23 -12.59 0.96
C SER A 210 -4.90 -11.56 1.87
N VAL A 211 -4.63 -10.26 1.66
CA VAL A 211 -5.13 -9.19 2.52
C VAL A 211 -6.57 -8.73 2.24
N LEU A 212 -7.06 -8.94 1.01
CA LEU A 212 -8.35 -8.38 0.58
C LEU A 212 -9.33 -9.40 -0.02
N ARG A 213 -9.05 -10.71 0.03
CA ARG A 213 -9.88 -11.72 -0.68
C ARG A 213 -10.04 -13.08 0.03
N ASP A 214 -10.37 -13.05 1.31
CA ASP A 214 -11.15 -14.10 2.01
C ASP A 214 -12.28 -13.43 2.78
#